data_AF-A0A4Q7MZA4-F1
#
_entry.id   AF-A0A4Q7MZA4-F1
#
_cell.length_a   1.000
_cell.length_b   1.000
_cell.length_c   1.000
_cell.angle_alpha   90.00
_cell.angle_beta   90.00
_cell.angle_gamma   90.00
#
_symmetry.space_group_name_H-M   'P 1'
#
loop_
_entity.id
_entity.type
_entity.pdbx_description
1 polymer ?
#
loop_
_entity_poly.entity_id
_entity_poly.type
_entity_poly.pdbx_seq_one_letter_code
_entity_poly.pdbx_strand_id
1 'polypeptide(L)'
;MAVRPGTAIIRAVLSPLPARRAPSASLTRAHSSRCPQAARRGHCRRIAEATLTIMAYSIFSRTDNDQLKEPMFFGQPVNVARYDQQKYPIFEKLIEKQLSFFWRPEEVDISQDRIDYQNLPEHEKHIFISNLKYQTLLDSIQGRSPNVALLPLVSLPELETWIETWAFSETIHSRSYTHIIRNIVNDPSIIFDDIVRNENIKLRANDISSYYDNLIHQTMLYSQLGAGEHVINGETQRVDLRELKKTLYLCLMNVNILEAIRFYVSFACSFAFAERKLMEGNAKIIRLIARDEALHLTGTQHILNIMRSGHDDPEFATIAREVEQQCFDMFRDAAEQEKRWADYLFKDGSMIGLNKDILAQYVEYITNIRMSAVGLKPAFPNAKNNPIPWINTWLASDTVQVAPQEVELSSYLVGQIDAEVSADDLNDFEL
;
A
#
# COMPACT_ATOMS: atom_id res chain seq x y z
N MET A 1 -51.84 -0.82 37.31
CA MET A 1 -50.50 -0.31 37.71
C MET A 1 -49.48 -1.08 36.90
N ALA A 2 -48.54 -0.53 36.14
CA ALA A 2 -48.20 0.83 35.75
C ALA A 2 -47.26 0.70 34.52
N VAL A 3 -47.51 1.56 33.52
CA VAL A 3 -46.56 2.20 32.57
C VAL A 3 -45.64 1.33 31.67
N ARG A 4 -45.93 1.39 30.36
CA ARG A 4 -45.01 1.13 29.24
C ARG A 4 -44.03 2.30 29.05
N PRO A 5 -42.76 2.08 28.68
CA PRO A 5 -41.87 3.17 28.29
C PRO A 5 -42.06 3.52 26.81
N GLY A 6 -42.39 4.78 26.55
CA GLY A 6 -42.55 5.37 25.22
C GLY A 6 -41.24 5.92 24.67
N THR A 7 -41.09 5.75 23.36
CA THR A 7 -40.03 6.25 22.48
C THR A 7 -39.91 7.78 22.54
N ALA A 8 -38.71 8.31 22.86
CA ALA A 8 -38.43 9.74 22.78
C ALA A 8 -37.58 10.05 21.54
N ILE A 9 -38.22 10.71 20.57
CA ILE A 9 -37.60 11.29 19.38
C ILE A 9 -36.96 12.63 19.77
N ILE A 10 -35.64 12.76 19.64
CA ILE A 10 -34.92 14.03 19.84
C ILE A 10 -35.08 14.87 18.56
N ARG A 11 -35.92 15.91 18.62
CA ARG A 11 -35.93 17.01 17.64
C ARG A 11 -34.92 18.07 18.09
N ALA A 12 -33.81 18.20 17.37
CA ALA A 12 -32.93 19.35 17.50
C ALA A 12 -33.57 20.58 16.83
N VAL A 13 -33.89 21.59 17.64
CA VAL A 13 -34.36 22.91 17.19
C VAL A 13 -33.13 23.81 17.01
N LEU A 14 -32.79 24.11 15.76
CA LEU A 14 -31.79 25.12 15.41
C LEU A 14 -32.36 26.52 15.70
N SER A 15 -31.73 27.25 16.62
CA SER A 15 -32.00 28.68 16.86
C SER A 15 -30.89 29.53 16.22
N PRO A 16 -31.21 30.64 15.53
CA PRO A 16 -30.21 31.47 14.85
C PRO A 16 -29.49 32.42 15.82
N LEU A 17 -28.16 32.48 15.72
CA LEU A 17 -27.29 33.41 16.44
C LEU A 17 -27.43 34.85 15.90
N PRO A 18 -27.35 35.90 16.75
CA PRO A 18 -27.50 37.28 16.31
C PRO A 18 -26.20 37.86 15.72
N ALA A 19 -26.35 38.60 14.62
CA ALA A 19 -25.29 39.33 13.94
C ALA A 19 -24.74 40.49 14.78
N ARG A 20 -23.42 40.53 15.01
CA ARG A 20 -22.73 41.68 15.61
C ARG A 20 -22.45 42.75 14.54
N ARG A 21 -23.01 43.96 14.75
CA ARG A 21 -22.73 45.17 13.99
C ARG A 21 -21.39 45.80 14.42
N ALA A 22 -20.60 46.24 13.45
CA ALA A 22 -19.45 47.12 13.65
C ALA A 22 -19.91 48.57 13.94
N PRO A 23 -19.21 49.36 14.77
CA PRO A 23 -19.58 50.75 15.01
C PRO A 23 -19.00 51.68 13.94
N SER A 24 -19.87 52.54 13.42
CA SER A 24 -19.55 53.70 12.58
C SER A 24 -18.99 54.85 13.41
N ALA A 25 -17.82 55.38 13.05
CA ALA A 25 -17.31 56.65 13.56
C ALA A 25 -17.51 57.77 12.52
N SER A 26 -18.15 58.83 12.98
CA SER A 26 -18.63 60.00 12.25
C SER A 26 -17.52 60.97 11.84
N LEU A 27 -17.72 61.57 10.66
CA LEU A 27 -16.99 62.70 10.10
C LEU A 27 -17.11 63.98 10.94
N THR A 28 -15.98 64.66 11.17
CA THR A 28 -15.93 66.10 11.46
C THR A 28 -15.05 66.80 10.43
N ARG A 29 -15.62 67.79 9.73
CA ARG A 29 -14.98 68.71 8.78
C ARG A 29 -14.33 69.87 9.55
N ALA A 30 -13.09 70.25 9.19
CA ALA A 30 -12.62 71.63 9.29
C ALA A 30 -11.43 71.92 8.34
N HIS A 31 -11.66 72.89 7.46
CA HIS A 31 -10.76 73.86 6.81
C HIS A 31 -9.45 73.46 6.06
N SER A 32 -9.59 73.55 4.72
CA SER A 32 -8.75 74.22 3.71
C SER A 32 -7.35 74.75 4.08
N SER A 33 -6.33 74.25 3.36
CA SER A 33 -5.26 75.08 2.79
C SER A 33 -4.53 74.38 1.63
N ARG A 34 -4.72 74.93 0.43
CA ARG A 34 -3.86 75.01 -0.78
C ARG A 34 -2.86 73.88 -1.10
N CYS A 35 -3.02 73.36 -2.32
CA CYS A 35 -2.00 72.66 -3.14
C CYS A 35 -0.77 73.56 -3.40
N PRO A 36 0.42 72.97 -3.66
CA PRO A 36 0.84 72.86 -5.06
C PRO A 36 1.51 71.54 -5.45
N GLN A 37 1.32 71.20 -6.72
CA GLN A 37 2.02 70.16 -7.47
C GLN A 37 3.55 70.37 -7.45
N ALA A 38 4.30 69.31 -7.19
CA ALA A 38 5.68 69.18 -7.65
C ALA A 38 6.06 67.70 -7.82
N ALA A 39 6.55 67.39 -9.01
CA ALA A 39 6.97 66.07 -9.45
C ALA A 39 8.13 65.50 -8.61
N ARG A 40 8.06 64.22 -8.25
CA ARG A 40 9.25 63.38 -8.05
C ARG A 40 9.00 61.97 -8.57
N ARG A 41 9.73 61.64 -9.65
CA ARG A 41 10.03 60.28 -10.08
C ARG A 41 10.66 59.54 -8.91
N GLY A 42 10.03 58.45 -8.48
CA GLY A 42 10.60 57.51 -7.52
C GLY A 42 10.35 56.10 -8.05
N HIS A 43 11.42 55.47 -8.52
CA HIS A 43 11.47 54.04 -8.82
C HIS A 43 10.99 53.24 -7.59
N CYS A 44 9.73 52.83 -7.58
CA CYS A 44 9.27 51.80 -6.66
C CYS A 44 9.61 50.46 -7.31
N ARG A 45 10.85 49.99 -7.09
CA ARG A 45 11.22 48.60 -7.35
C ARG A 45 10.25 47.75 -6.54
N ARG A 46 9.35 47.03 -7.23
CA ARG A 46 8.65 45.90 -6.64
C ARG A 46 9.73 44.91 -6.24
N ILE A 47 9.98 44.81 -4.94
CA ILE A 47 10.61 43.63 -4.36
C ILE A 47 9.60 42.53 -4.68
N ALA A 48 9.96 41.63 -5.58
CA ALA A 48 9.27 40.36 -5.69
C ALA A 48 9.54 39.65 -4.35
N GLU A 49 8.60 39.77 -3.42
CA GLU A 49 8.49 38.78 -2.36
C GLU A 49 8.24 37.47 -3.10
N ALA A 50 9.30 36.67 -3.23
CA ALA A 50 9.15 35.24 -3.40
C ALA A 50 8.49 34.74 -2.12
N THR A 51 7.16 34.90 -2.05
CA THR A 51 6.36 34.18 -1.07
C THR A 51 6.66 32.72 -1.38
N LEU A 52 7.40 32.07 -0.48
CA LEU A 52 7.49 30.62 -0.46
C LEU A 52 6.03 30.16 -0.37
N THR A 53 5.43 29.82 -1.50
CA THR A 53 4.07 29.31 -1.53
C THR A 53 4.14 28.03 -0.72
N ILE A 54 3.55 28.04 0.48
CA ILE A 54 3.33 26.82 1.25
C ILE A 54 2.65 25.87 0.27
N MET A 55 3.30 24.76 -0.06
CA MET A 55 2.67 23.68 -0.82
C MET A 55 1.65 23.01 0.10
N ALA A 56 0.59 23.76 0.42
CA ALA A 56 -0.55 23.24 1.11
C ALA A 56 -1.23 22.28 0.15
N TYR A 57 -1.31 21.01 0.53
CA TYR A 57 -2.05 20.01 -0.21
C TYR A 57 -3.46 20.52 -0.54
N SER A 58 -3.90 20.31 -1.78
CA SER A 58 -5.21 20.71 -2.26
C SER A 58 -5.82 19.56 -3.03
N ILE A 59 -7.04 19.17 -2.66
CA ILE A 59 -7.84 18.16 -3.39
C ILE A 59 -8.10 18.60 -4.84
N PHE A 60 -8.15 19.91 -5.10
CA PHE A 60 -8.36 20.43 -6.44
C PHE A 60 -7.56 21.73 -6.60
N SER A 61 -6.35 21.62 -7.15
CA SER A 61 -5.56 22.80 -7.51
C SER A 61 -6.29 23.62 -8.57
N ARG A 62 -6.50 24.92 -8.29
CA ARG A 62 -7.18 25.86 -9.20
C ARG A 62 -6.24 26.48 -10.23
N THR A 63 -4.95 26.20 -10.14
CA THR A 63 -3.95 26.68 -11.08
C THR A 63 -3.96 25.79 -12.31
N ASP A 64 -4.09 26.40 -13.49
CA ASP A 64 -3.94 25.69 -14.76
C ASP A 64 -2.47 25.28 -14.94
N ASN A 65 -2.22 24.01 -15.26
CA ASN A 65 -0.89 23.46 -15.43
C ASN A 65 -0.86 22.42 -16.56
N ASP A 66 0.31 22.26 -17.18
CA ASP A 66 0.57 21.22 -18.17
C ASP A 66 1.05 19.95 -17.46
N GLN A 67 0.11 19.02 -17.23
CA GLN A 67 0.36 17.77 -16.50
C GLN A 67 1.50 16.94 -17.13
N LEU A 68 1.76 17.05 -18.45
CA LEU A 68 2.86 16.33 -19.11
C LEU A 68 4.25 16.83 -18.71
N LYS A 69 4.33 18.00 -18.05
CA LYS A 69 5.58 18.63 -17.59
C LYS A 69 5.79 18.52 -16.09
N GLU A 70 4.78 18.18 -15.31
CA GLU A 70 4.91 17.96 -13.87
C GLU A 70 5.82 16.75 -13.59
N PRO A 71 6.58 16.73 -12.49
CA PRO A 71 7.26 15.52 -12.03
C PRO A 71 6.23 14.47 -11.58
N MET A 72 6.66 13.22 -11.38
CA MET A 72 5.81 12.17 -10.78
C MET A 72 5.32 12.57 -9.39
N PHE A 73 6.19 13.18 -8.59
CA PHE A 73 5.94 13.59 -7.21
C PHE A 73 6.44 15.00 -6.93
N PHE A 74 5.83 15.65 -5.94
CA PHE A 74 6.17 16.99 -5.46
C PHE A 74 5.97 18.13 -6.48
N GLY A 75 5.22 17.87 -7.56
CA GLY A 75 4.71 18.91 -8.46
C GLY A 75 3.40 19.52 -7.94
N GLN A 76 2.67 20.18 -8.83
CA GLN A 76 1.33 20.65 -8.48
C GLN A 76 0.39 19.46 -8.22
N PRO A 77 -0.40 19.43 -7.11
CA PRO A 77 -1.40 18.40 -6.89
C PRO A 77 -2.35 18.27 -8.09
N VAL A 78 -2.69 17.02 -8.42
CA VAL A 78 -3.57 16.71 -9.55
C VAL A 78 -4.92 17.42 -9.37
N ASN A 79 -5.44 17.98 -10.46
CA ASN A 79 -6.73 18.66 -10.50
C ASN A 79 -7.74 17.85 -11.32
N VAL A 80 -7.51 17.72 -12.63
CA VAL A 80 -8.35 16.95 -13.55
C VAL A 80 -7.73 15.57 -13.71
N ALA A 81 -8.47 14.53 -13.31
CA ALA A 81 -8.18 13.15 -13.66
C ALA A 81 -8.57 12.92 -15.13
N ARG A 82 -7.57 12.77 -15.99
CA ARG A 82 -7.73 12.52 -17.44
C ARG A 82 -6.77 11.44 -17.89
N TYR A 83 -7.18 10.69 -18.92
CA TYR A 83 -6.49 9.46 -19.36
C TYR A 83 -6.28 9.41 -20.88
N ASP A 84 -6.51 10.52 -21.59
CA ASP A 84 -6.30 10.61 -23.04
C ASP A 84 -4.82 10.80 -23.43
N GLN A 85 -3.98 11.23 -22.48
CA GLN A 85 -2.54 11.44 -22.64
C GLN A 85 -1.81 11.17 -21.32
N GLN A 86 -0.55 10.73 -21.40
CA GLN A 86 0.27 10.41 -20.24
C GLN A 86 1.70 10.94 -20.44
N LYS A 87 2.32 11.42 -19.37
CA LYS A 87 3.78 11.64 -19.34
C LYS A 87 4.50 10.29 -19.35
N TYR A 88 3.98 9.33 -18.57
CA TYR A 88 4.52 7.98 -18.48
C TYR A 88 3.45 6.93 -18.81
N PRO A 89 3.33 6.52 -20.10
CA PRO A 89 2.30 5.57 -20.54
C PRO A 89 2.32 4.19 -19.88
N ILE A 90 3.37 3.86 -19.13
CA ILE A 90 3.45 2.60 -18.38
C ILE A 90 2.37 2.52 -17.29
N PHE A 91 2.06 3.62 -16.61
CA PHE A 91 1.08 3.59 -15.52
C PHE A 91 -0.33 3.33 -16.03
N GLU A 92 -0.71 3.93 -17.18
CA GLU A 92 -1.97 3.60 -17.86
C GLU A 92 -2.04 2.11 -18.26
N LYS A 93 -0.95 1.57 -18.83
CA LYS A 93 -0.89 0.14 -19.18
C LYS A 93 -1.05 -0.76 -17.97
N LEU A 94 -0.49 -0.38 -16.82
CA LEU A 94 -0.64 -1.12 -15.57
C LEU A 94 -2.08 -1.04 -15.05
N ILE A 95 -2.71 0.14 -15.10
CA ILE A 95 -4.13 0.33 -14.75
C ILE A 95 -5.01 -0.58 -15.62
N GLU A 96 -4.92 -0.46 -16.95
CA GLU A 96 -5.71 -1.27 -17.89
C GLU A 96 -5.50 -2.77 -17.63
N LYS A 97 -4.27 -3.18 -17.36
CA LYS A 97 -3.94 -4.59 -17.10
C LYS A 97 -4.53 -5.06 -15.77
N GLN A 98 -4.41 -4.27 -14.70
CA GLN A 98 -4.96 -4.61 -13.38
C GLN A 98 -6.49 -4.68 -13.41
N LEU A 99 -7.14 -3.76 -14.13
CA LEU A 99 -8.59 -3.80 -14.35
C LEU A 99 -9.00 -5.04 -15.16
N SER A 100 -8.23 -5.41 -16.20
CA SER A 100 -8.46 -6.64 -16.97
C SER A 100 -8.30 -7.91 -16.14
N PHE A 101 -7.61 -7.82 -15.00
CA PHE A 101 -7.36 -8.90 -14.07
C PHE A 101 -8.39 -9.00 -12.96
N PHE A 102 -9.38 -8.11 -12.88
CA PHE A 102 -10.37 -8.13 -11.82
C PHE A 102 -10.93 -9.54 -11.56
N TRP A 103 -10.89 -9.94 -10.29
CA TRP A 103 -11.33 -11.24 -9.81
C TRP A 103 -11.98 -11.08 -8.44
N ARG A 104 -12.83 -12.04 -8.08
CA ARG A 104 -13.49 -12.05 -6.77
C ARG A 104 -13.10 -13.32 -6.02
N PRO A 105 -12.63 -13.23 -4.77
CA PRO A 105 -12.17 -14.41 -4.04
C PRO A 105 -13.25 -15.48 -3.88
N GLU A 106 -14.51 -15.04 -3.76
CA GLU A 106 -15.65 -15.94 -3.55
C GLU A 106 -15.96 -16.81 -4.79
N GLU A 107 -15.39 -16.50 -5.96
CA GLU A 107 -15.52 -17.30 -7.18
C GLU A 107 -14.57 -18.51 -7.20
N VAL A 108 -13.61 -18.58 -6.27
CA VAL A 108 -12.70 -19.73 -6.13
C VAL A 108 -13.25 -20.70 -5.10
N ASP A 109 -13.53 -21.93 -5.54
CA ASP A 109 -13.89 -23.03 -4.65
C ASP A 109 -12.67 -23.46 -3.82
N ILE A 110 -12.87 -23.47 -2.50
CA ILE A 110 -11.89 -23.84 -1.48
C ILE A 110 -12.46 -24.88 -0.49
N SER A 111 -13.52 -25.59 -0.88
CA SER A 111 -14.21 -26.55 -0.02
C SER A 111 -13.30 -27.71 0.41
N GLN A 112 -12.40 -28.16 -0.48
CA GLN A 112 -11.46 -29.25 -0.22
C GLN A 112 -10.33 -28.83 0.74
N ASP A 113 -9.94 -27.55 0.74
CA ASP A 113 -8.84 -27.03 1.55
C ASP A 113 -9.08 -27.24 3.06
N ARG A 114 -10.33 -27.27 3.53
CA ARG A 114 -10.63 -27.60 4.94
C ARG A 114 -10.16 -29.01 5.29
N ILE A 115 -10.51 -29.97 4.44
CA ILE A 115 -10.20 -31.39 4.65
C ILE A 115 -8.69 -31.58 4.57
N ASP A 116 -8.07 -30.99 3.56
CA ASP A 116 -6.62 -31.03 3.37
C ASP A 116 -5.91 -30.46 4.61
N TYR A 117 -6.28 -29.25 5.04
CA TYR A 117 -5.69 -28.59 6.19
C TYR A 117 -5.81 -29.43 7.47
N GLN A 118 -6.98 -30.02 7.74
CA GLN A 118 -7.16 -30.86 8.94
C GLN A 118 -6.29 -32.13 8.93
N ASN A 119 -6.04 -32.69 7.75
CA ASN A 119 -5.22 -33.88 7.55
C ASN A 119 -3.71 -33.60 7.49
N LEU A 120 -3.30 -32.33 7.40
CA LEU A 120 -1.88 -31.96 7.46
C LEU A 120 -1.25 -32.36 8.80
N PRO A 121 0.01 -32.83 8.80
CA PRO A 121 0.81 -32.92 10.01
C PRO A 121 0.90 -31.56 10.72
N GLU A 122 1.06 -31.56 12.05
CA GLU A 122 1.02 -30.33 12.84
C GLU A 122 2.09 -29.30 12.42
N HIS A 123 3.30 -29.75 12.08
CA HIS A 123 4.35 -28.86 11.57
C HIS A 123 3.99 -28.27 10.20
N GLU A 124 3.26 -28.99 9.34
CA GLU A 124 2.78 -28.47 8.07
C GLU A 124 1.61 -27.50 8.22
N LYS A 125 0.71 -27.74 9.19
CA LYS A 125 -0.32 -26.76 9.58
C LYS A 125 0.32 -25.45 10.03
N HIS A 126 1.39 -25.55 10.85
CA HIS A 126 2.20 -24.40 11.28
C HIS A 126 2.83 -23.67 10.09
N ILE A 127 3.46 -24.38 9.15
CA ILE A 127 4.04 -23.79 7.94
C ILE A 127 2.96 -23.03 7.15
N PHE A 128 1.85 -23.69 6.84
CA PHE A 128 0.78 -23.11 6.03
C PHE A 128 0.18 -21.88 6.69
N ILE A 129 -0.26 -21.99 7.95
CA ILE A 129 -0.98 -20.91 8.62
C ILE A 129 -0.06 -19.74 8.98
N SER A 130 1.22 -19.99 9.30
CA SER A 130 2.18 -18.93 9.57
C SER A 130 2.47 -18.13 8.29
N ASN A 131 2.57 -18.81 7.14
CA ASN A 131 2.71 -18.13 5.85
C ASN A 131 1.49 -17.28 5.52
N LEU A 132 0.28 -17.83 5.69
CA LEU A 132 -0.98 -17.13 5.40
C LEU A 132 -1.19 -15.90 6.29
N LYS A 133 -0.85 -16.00 7.58
CA LYS A 133 -0.86 -14.86 8.50
C LYS A 133 0.10 -13.76 8.05
N TYR A 134 1.28 -14.13 7.56
CA TYR A 134 2.25 -13.15 7.06
C TYR A 134 1.75 -12.44 5.81
N GLN A 135 1.22 -13.19 4.84
CA GLN A 135 0.60 -12.61 3.64
C GLN A 135 -0.54 -11.64 4.01
N THR A 136 -1.40 -12.04 4.95
CA THR A 136 -2.49 -11.19 5.46
C THR A 136 -1.99 -9.90 6.11
N LEU A 137 -0.88 -9.95 6.84
CA LEU A 137 -0.24 -8.75 7.39
C LEU A 137 0.22 -7.80 6.27
N LEU A 138 0.94 -8.34 5.28
CA LEU A 138 1.52 -7.55 4.20
C LEU A 138 0.43 -6.79 3.42
N ASP A 139 -0.63 -7.47 2.97
CA ASP A 139 -1.72 -6.82 2.22
C ASP A 139 -2.64 -5.98 3.11
N SER A 140 -2.66 -6.25 4.42
CA SER A 140 -3.27 -5.29 5.33
C SER A 140 -2.54 -3.96 5.27
N ILE A 141 -1.20 -3.95 5.20
CA ILE A 141 -0.42 -2.72 5.03
C ILE A 141 -0.63 -2.15 3.61
N GLN A 142 -0.49 -2.96 2.56
CA GLN A 142 -0.58 -2.47 1.18
C GLN A 142 -1.97 -2.03 0.75
N GLY A 143 -3.04 -2.55 1.36
CA GLY A 143 -4.40 -2.08 1.11
C GLY A 143 -4.67 -0.63 1.54
N ARG A 144 -3.78 -0.01 2.35
CA ARG A 144 -3.93 1.39 2.79
C ARG A 144 -2.73 2.28 2.50
N SER A 145 -1.52 1.74 2.64
CA SER A 145 -0.32 2.56 2.75
C SER A 145 0.04 3.30 1.45
N PRO A 146 -0.07 2.70 0.25
CA PRO A 146 0.14 3.44 -1.00
C PRO A 146 -0.78 4.67 -1.10
N ASN A 147 -2.07 4.52 -0.78
CA ASN A 147 -3.01 5.64 -0.78
C ASN A 147 -2.62 6.73 0.22
N VAL A 148 -2.41 6.37 1.49
CA VAL A 148 -2.18 7.35 2.56
C VAL A 148 -0.82 8.04 2.40
N ALA A 149 0.21 7.33 1.92
CA ALA A 149 1.57 7.85 1.84
C ALA A 149 1.90 8.55 0.52
N LEU A 150 1.33 8.11 -0.61
CA LEU A 150 1.75 8.57 -1.94
C LEU A 150 0.79 9.58 -2.58
N LEU A 151 -0.53 9.46 -2.37
CA LEU A 151 -1.51 10.38 -2.96
C LEU A 151 -1.31 11.86 -2.55
N PRO A 152 -0.88 12.19 -1.32
CA PRO A 152 -0.59 13.58 -0.98
C PRO A 152 0.60 14.18 -1.73
N LEU A 153 1.43 13.35 -2.37
CA LEU A 153 2.69 13.72 -3.00
C LEU A 153 2.67 13.65 -4.53
N VAL A 154 1.72 12.91 -5.11
CA VAL A 154 1.65 12.68 -6.56
C VAL A 154 1.19 13.91 -7.33
N SER A 155 1.73 14.10 -8.53
CA SER A 155 1.42 15.26 -9.38
C SER A 155 1.07 14.89 -10.84
N LEU A 156 0.92 13.60 -11.13
CA LEU A 156 0.50 13.08 -12.44
C LEU A 156 -0.78 12.25 -12.32
N PRO A 157 -1.81 12.49 -13.17
CA PRO A 157 -3.09 11.77 -13.09
C PRO A 157 -2.94 10.27 -13.34
N GLU A 158 -2.09 9.84 -14.28
CA GLU A 158 -1.89 8.42 -14.57
C GLU A 158 -1.23 7.67 -13.41
N LEU A 159 -0.38 8.35 -12.63
CA LEU A 159 0.28 7.75 -11.48
C LEU A 159 -0.63 7.76 -10.24
N GLU A 160 -1.39 8.83 -10.04
CA GLU A 160 -2.41 8.94 -8.98
C GLU A 160 -3.42 7.79 -9.10
N THR A 161 -4.01 7.61 -10.28
CA THR A 161 -4.98 6.53 -10.52
C THR A 161 -4.34 5.14 -10.44
N TRP A 162 -3.06 4.98 -10.81
CA TRP A 162 -2.35 3.72 -10.63
C TRP A 162 -2.20 3.36 -9.15
N ILE A 163 -1.84 4.32 -8.29
CA ILE A 163 -1.72 4.12 -6.84
C ILE A 163 -3.05 3.66 -6.25
N GLU A 164 -4.16 4.28 -6.64
CA GLU A 164 -5.49 3.91 -6.16
C GLU A 164 -5.92 2.52 -6.67
N THR A 165 -5.65 2.22 -7.94
CA THR A 165 -5.97 0.93 -8.56
C THR A 165 -5.18 -0.20 -7.92
N TRP A 166 -3.90 0.02 -7.66
CA TRP A 166 -3.03 -0.87 -6.91
C TRP A 166 -3.55 -1.08 -5.48
N ALA A 167 -3.75 0.00 -4.71
CA ALA A 167 -4.27 -0.16 -3.34
C ALA A 167 -5.63 -0.87 -3.30
N PHE A 168 -6.47 -0.69 -4.32
CA PHE A 168 -7.72 -1.43 -4.45
C PHE A 168 -7.51 -2.93 -4.66
N SER A 169 -6.62 -3.37 -5.56
CA SER A 169 -6.33 -4.80 -5.75
C SER A 169 -5.83 -5.46 -4.46
N GLU A 170 -5.02 -4.76 -3.66
CA GLU A 170 -4.55 -5.24 -2.35
C GLU A 170 -5.69 -5.50 -1.36
N THR A 171 -6.77 -4.71 -1.43
CA THR A 171 -7.97 -4.99 -0.63
C THR A 171 -8.66 -6.28 -1.05
N ILE A 172 -8.62 -6.61 -2.35
CA ILE A 172 -9.15 -7.89 -2.86
C ILE A 172 -8.30 -9.05 -2.35
N HIS A 173 -6.98 -8.89 -2.29
CA HIS A 173 -6.07 -9.89 -1.71
C HIS A 173 -6.38 -10.12 -0.22
N SER A 174 -6.52 -9.05 0.55
CA SER A 174 -6.91 -9.12 1.97
C SER A 174 -8.26 -9.83 2.18
N ARG A 175 -9.25 -9.55 1.32
CA ARG A 175 -10.54 -10.25 1.33
C ARG A 175 -10.38 -11.74 0.99
N SER A 176 -9.45 -12.07 0.10
CA SER A 176 -9.18 -13.46 -0.27
C SER A 176 -8.58 -14.27 0.86
N TYR A 177 -7.70 -13.69 1.69
CA TYR A 177 -7.22 -14.38 2.89
C TYR A 177 -8.33 -14.60 3.90
N THR A 178 -9.26 -13.65 4.04
CA THR A 178 -10.45 -13.86 4.86
C THR A 178 -11.29 -15.03 4.34
N HIS A 179 -11.47 -15.13 3.02
CA HIS A 179 -12.14 -16.27 2.38
C HIS A 179 -11.42 -17.59 2.66
N ILE A 180 -10.09 -17.64 2.55
CA ILE A 180 -9.30 -18.84 2.88
C ILE A 180 -9.46 -19.21 4.36
N ILE A 181 -9.15 -18.28 5.27
CA ILE A 181 -9.11 -18.52 6.72
C ILE A 181 -10.46 -19.04 7.21
N ARG A 182 -11.58 -18.37 6.87
CA ARG A 182 -12.92 -18.80 7.32
C ARG A 182 -13.32 -20.19 6.86
N ASN A 183 -12.72 -20.68 5.77
CA ASN A 183 -13.04 -21.98 5.20
C ASN A 183 -12.12 -23.10 5.68
N ILE A 184 -10.96 -22.82 6.28
CA ILE A 184 -10.02 -23.85 6.76
C ILE A 184 -9.98 -24.00 8.29
N VAL A 185 -10.33 -22.95 9.04
CA VAL A 185 -10.42 -22.99 10.51
C VAL A 185 -11.87 -22.85 10.99
N ASN A 186 -12.10 -23.14 12.29
CA ASN A 186 -13.41 -22.99 12.93
C ASN A 186 -13.60 -21.58 13.50
N ASP A 187 -12.58 -21.02 14.15
CA ASP A 187 -12.58 -19.65 14.68
C ASP A 187 -11.48 -18.83 14.01
N PRO A 188 -11.82 -18.04 12.96
CA PRO A 188 -10.89 -17.13 12.29
C PRO A 188 -10.28 -16.08 13.20
N SER A 189 -10.97 -15.69 14.27
CA SER A 189 -10.56 -14.59 15.16
C SER A 189 -9.21 -14.86 15.80
N ILE A 190 -8.95 -16.12 16.18
CA ILE A 190 -7.66 -16.55 16.74
C ILE A 190 -6.52 -16.30 15.76
N ILE A 191 -6.76 -16.54 14.47
CA ILE A 191 -5.75 -16.36 13.42
C ILE A 191 -5.49 -14.87 13.20
N PHE A 192 -6.54 -14.05 13.11
CA PHE A 192 -6.42 -12.59 12.92
C PHE A 192 -5.75 -11.90 14.11
N ASP A 193 -6.11 -12.28 15.34
CA ASP A 193 -5.48 -11.78 16.55
C ASP A 193 -4.00 -12.16 16.63
N ASP A 194 -3.64 -13.38 16.21
CA ASP A 194 -2.25 -13.84 16.22
C ASP A 194 -1.39 -13.07 15.23
N ILE A 195 -1.92 -12.56 14.11
CA ILE A 195 -1.15 -11.70 13.19
C ILE A 195 -0.57 -10.50 13.93
N VAL A 196 -1.36 -9.90 14.83
CA VAL A 196 -0.95 -8.74 15.61
C VAL A 196 -0.09 -9.13 16.81
N ARG A 197 -0.21 -10.35 17.35
CA ARG A 197 0.47 -10.77 18.59
C ARG A 197 1.78 -11.53 18.35
N ASN A 198 1.92 -12.21 17.22
CA ASN A 198 3.04 -13.09 16.94
C ASN A 198 4.35 -12.32 16.73
N GLU A 199 5.32 -12.53 17.61
CA GLU A 199 6.59 -11.80 17.62
C GLU A 199 7.39 -11.98 16.31
N ASN A 200 7.37 -13.17 15.70
CA ASN A 200 8.09 -13.43 14.43
C ASN A 200 7.45 -12.70 13.23
N ILE A 201 6.15 -12.40 13.33
CA ILE A 201 5.42 -11.60 12.35
C ILE A 201 5.66 -10.11 12.60
N LYS A 202 5.53 -9.64 13.85
CA LYS A 202 5.78 -8.25 14.26
C LYS A 202 7.17 -7.74 13.89
N LEU A 203 8.19 -8.57 14.09
CA LEU A 203 9.58 -8.19 13.79
C LEU A 203 9.74 -7.72 12.34
N ARG A 204 8.99 -8.30 11.41
CA ARG A 204 9.00 -7.91 9.98
C ARG A 204 8.04 -6.76 9.71
N ALA A 205 6.90 -6.71 10.41
CA ALA A 205 5.92 -5.63 10.29
C ALA A 205 6.53 -4.25 10.59
N ASN A 206 7.30 -4.14 11.66
CA ASN A 206 7.91 -2.88 12.11
C ASN A 206 8.86 -2.28 11.06
N ASP A 207 9.64 -3.14 10.40
CA ASP A 207 10.59 -2.71 9.37
C ASP A 207 9.91 -2.25 8.08
N ILE A 208 8.67 -2.68 7.85
CA ILE A 208 7.86 -2.23 6.71
C ILE A 208 7.12 -0.94 7.07
N SER A 209 6.39 -0.94 8.19
CA SER A 209 5.52 0.18 8.56
C SER A 209 6.31 1.47 8.83
N SER A 210 7.51 1.36 9.42
CA SER A 210 8.32 2.53 9.77
C SER A 210 8.70 3.43 8.59
N TYR A 211 8.91 2.88 7.39
CA TYR A 211 9.19 3.70 6.20
C TYR A 211 7.96 4.49 5.76
N TYR A 212 6.78 3.86 5.77
CA TYR A 212 5.52 4.51 5.49
C TYR A 212 5.18 5.57 6.55
N ASP A 213 5.27 5.21 7.84
CA ASP A 213 4.98 6.11 8.95
C ASP A 213 5.88 7.35 8.92
N ASN A 214 7.18 7.17 8.66
CA ASN A 214 8.12 8.28 8.52
C ASN A 214 7.79 9.15 7.30
N LEU A 215 7.48 8.56 6.15
CA LEU A 215 7.09 9.32 4.95
C LEU A 215 5.82 10.15 5.18
N ILE A 216 4.80 9.55 5.79
CA ILE A 216 3.53 10.22 6.13
C ILE A 216 3.81 11.38 7.09
N HIS A 217 4.58 11.14 8.14
CA HIS A 217 4.93 12.17 9.11
C HIS A 217 5.66 13.36 8.48
N GLN A 218 6.71 13.10 7.68
CA GLN A 218 7.46 14.15 6.98
C GLN A 218 6.58 14.90 5.96
N THR A 219 5.68 14.18 5.28
CA THR A 219 4.71 14.78 4.34
C THR A 219 3.75 15.73 5.04
N MET A 220 3.23 15.34 6.22
CA MET A 220 2.35 16.18 7.02
C MET A 220 3.07 17.46 7.49
N LEU A 221 4.30 17.32 8.00
CA LEU A 221 5.12 18.46 8.42
C LEU A 221 5.38 19.42 7.25
N TYR A 222 5.78 18.88 6.09
CA TYR A 222 6.04 19.68 4.90
C TYR A 222 4.78 20.40 4.40
N SER A 223 3.64 19.72 4.38
CA SER A 223 2.37 20.29 3.91
C SER A 223 1.85 21.40 4.84
N GLN A 224 2.08 21.29 6.14
CA GLN A 224 1.60 22.27 7.13
C GLN A 224 2.53 23.47 7.29
N LEU A 225 3.85 23.23 7.28
CA LEU A 225 4.84 24.22 7.68
C LEU A 225 5.65 24.76 6.49
N GLY A 226 5.72 24.01 5.39
CA GLY A 226 6.63 24.29 4.28
C GLY A 226 8.10 24.11 4.67
N ALA A 227 9.00 24.30 3.70
CA ALA A 227 10.43 24.18 3.93
C ALA A 227 10.95 25.31 4.85
N GLY A 228 11.80 24.97 5.82
CA GLY A 228 12.37 25.93 6.76
C GLY A 228 12.69 25.33 8.13
N GLU A 229 13.15 26.17 9.05
CA GLU A 229 13.30 25.82 10.46
C GLU A 229 12.05 26.25 11.23
N HIS A 230 11.48 25.30 11.97
CA HIS A 230 10.24 25.49 12.73
C HIS A 230 10.44 25.04 14.17
N VAL A 231 9.76 25.69 15.12
CA VAL A 231 9.78 25.27 16.53
C VAL A 231 8.52 24.47 16.82
N ILE A 232 8.66 23.18 17.08
CA ILE A 232 7.56 22.25 17.36
C ILE A 232 7.78 21.70 18.77
N ASN A 233 6.82 21.92 19.67
CA ASN A 233 6.90 21.50 21.08
C ASN A 233 8.17 21.97 21.82
N GLY A 234 8.71 23.12 21.43
CA GLY A 234 9.94 23.69 22.03
C GLY A 234 11.24 23.18 21.43
N GLU A 235 11.19 22.28 20.45
CA GLU A 235 12.36 21.78 19.72
C GLU A 235 12.41 22.37 18.30
N THR A 236 13.59 22.82 17.88
CA THR A 236 13.80 23.28 16.50
C THR A 236 13.90 22.07 15.57
N GLN A 237 12.99 21.98 14.60
CA GLN A 237 12.98 20.96 13.56
C GLN A 237 13.12 21.62 12.19
N ARG A 238 14.02 21.08 11.36
CA ARG A 238 14.21 21.52 9.99
C ARG A 238 13.37 20.66 9.06
N VAL A 239 12.46 21.29 8.33
CA VAL A 239 11.64 20.68 7.28
C VAL A 239 12.27 20.99 5.93
N ASP A 240 12.64 19.96 5.18
CA ASP A 240 13.46 20.08 3.97
C ASP A 240 12.94 19.15 2.87
N LEU A 241 12.68 19.71 1.68
CA LEU A 241 12.10 18.94 0.56
C LEU A 241 13.04 17.83 0.10
N ARG A 242 14.36 18.03 0.17
CA ARG A 242 15.33 17.03 -0.25
C ARG A 242 15.30 15.82 0.66
N GLU A 243 15.23 16.03 1.99
CA GLU A 243 15.09 14.92 2.94
C GLU A 243 13.74 14.21 2.78
N LEU A 244 12.66 14.94 2.46
CA LEU A 244 11.36 14.32 2.14
C LEU A 244 11.43 13.47 0.86
N LYS A 245 12.08 13.96 -0.22
CA LYS A 245 12.33 13.18 -1.44
C LYS A 245 13.15 11.92 -1.16
N LYS A 246 14.19 12.02 -0.32
CA LYS A 246 14.99 10.87 0.12
C LYS A 246 14.14 9.87 0.89
N THR A 247 13.28 10.35 1.79
CA THR A 247 12.35 9.51 2.54
C THR A 247 11.38 8.79 1.61
N LEU A 248 10.83 9.47 0.60
CA LEU A 248 9.98 8.85 -0.43
C LEU A 248 10.75 7.77 -1.21
N TYR A 249 11.97 8.07 -1.67
CA TYR A 249 12.78 7.12 -2.43
C TYR A 249 13.08 5.84 -1.63
N LEU A 250 13.46 5.98 -0.36
CA LEU A 250 13.70 4.85 0.54
C LEU A 250 12.41 4.07 0.83
N CYS A 251 11.29 4.76 1.01
CA CYS A 251 9.99 4.12 1.17
C CYS A 251 9.65 3.27 -0.06
N LEU A 252 9.77 3.80 -1.27
CA LEU A 252 9.51 3.05 -2.51
C LEU A 252 10.47 1.87 -2.71
N MET A 253 11.73 1.99 -2.28
CA MET A 253 12.66 0.85 -2.24
C MET A 253 12.19 -0.24 -1.28
N ASN A 254 11.71 0.14 -0.08
CA ASN A 254 11.14 -0.80 0.89
C ASN A 254 9.89 -1.50 0.34
N VAL A 255 8.99 -0.76 -0.31
CA VAL A 255 7.79 -1.33 -0.94
C VAL A 255 8.17 -2.28 -2.08
N ASN A 256 9.13 -1.92 -2.92
CA ASN A 256 9.62 -2.83 -3.96
C ASN A 256 10.22 -4.12 -3.38
N ILE A 257 10.92 -4.06 -2.24
CA ILE A 257 11.39 -5.25 -1.52
C ILE A 257 10.20 -6.11 -1.06
N LEU A 258 9.15 -5.47 -0.54
CA LEU A 258 7.94 -6.15 -0.09
C LEU A 258 7.28 -6.92 -1.24
N GLU A 259 6.90 -6.25 -2.33
CA GLU A 259 6.20 -6.88 -3.47
C GLU A 259 7.09 -7.90 -4.19
N ALA A 260 8.35 -7.54 -4.42
CA ALA A 260 9.18 -8.30 -5.35
C ALA A 260 9.97 -9.45 -4.68
N ILE A 261 10.09 -9.45 -3.36
CA ILE A 261 10.84 -10.47 -2.59
C ILE A 261 9.95 -11.13 -1.55
N ARG A 262 9.38 -10.38 -0.59
CA ARG A 262 8.69 -10.97 0.57
C ARG A 262 7.46 -11.77 0.13
N PHE A 263 6.66 -11.23 -0.78
CA PHE A 263 5.55 -11.97 -1.36
C PHE A 263 5.99 -13.20 -2.15
N TYR A 264 7.03 -13.11 -2.97
CA TYR A 264 7.53 -14.24 -3.76
C TYR A 264 8.03 -15.40 -2.88
N VAL A 265 8.66 -15.09 -1.74
CA VAL A 265 9.05 -16.10 -0.74
C VAL A 265 7.80 -16.78 -0.15
N SER A 266 6.74 -16.01 0.12
CA SER A 266 5.46 -16.56 0.59
C SER A 266 4.74 -17.41 -0.46
N PHE A 267 4.87 -17.06 -1.74
CA PHE A 267 4.30 -17.81 -2.86
C PHE A 267 4.99 -19.16 -3.02
N ALA A 268 6.32 -19.21 -2.87
CA ALA A 268 7.06 -20.48 -2.85
C ALA A 268 6.52 -21.43 -1.77
N CYS A 269 6.19 -20.91 -0.58
CA CYS A 269 5.60 -21.71 0.49
C CYS A 269 4.19 -22.22 0.13
N SER A 270 3.36 -21.36 -0.44
CA SER A 270 1.98 -21.71 -0.83
C SER A 270 1.95 -22.75 -1.95
N PHE A 271 2.75 -22.56 -3.01
CA PHE A 271 2.77 -23.46 -4.15
C PHE A 271 3.47 -24.79 -3.88
N ALA A 272 4.33 -24.87 -2.86
CA ALA A 272 4.89 -26.16 -2.43
C ALA A 272 3.82 -27.13 -1.88
N PHE A 273 2.71 -26.64 -1.29
CA PHE A 273 1.55 -27.48 -0.99
C PHE A 273 0.82 -27.90 -2.28
N ALA A 274 0.69 -26.99 -3.24
CA ALA A 274 0.03 -27.25 -4.52
C ALA A 274 0.76 -28.32 -5.36
N GLU A 275 2.09 -28.33 -5.35
CA GLU A 275 2.91 -29.39 -5.98
C GLU A 275 2.62 -30.79 -5.40
N ARG A 276 2.08 -30.85 -4.18
CA ARG A 276 1.66 -32.08 -3.51
C ARG A 276 0.16 -32.36 -3.65
N LYS A 277 -0.56 -31.56 -4.46
CA LYS A 277 -2.02 -31.61 -4.64
C LYS A 277 -2.78 -31.39 -3.33
N LEU A 278 -2.28 -30.48 -2.50
CA LEU A 278 -2.89 -30.06 -1.25
C LEU A 278 -3.15 -28.56 -1.31
N MET A 279 -4.23 -28.11 -0.66
CA MET A 279 -4.56 -26.68 -0.55
C MET A 279 -4.69 -26.01 -1.93
N GLU A 280 -5.31 -26.71 -2.89
CA GLU A 280 -5.40 -26.27 -4.28
C GLU A 280 -6.29 -25.03 -4.45
N GLY A 281 -7.30 -24.86 -3.59
CA GLY A 281 -8.13 -23.67 -3.54
C GLY A 281 -7.32 -22.43 -3.17
N ASN A 282 -6.54 -22.51 -2.10
CA ASN A 282 -5.55 -21.51 -1.73
C ASN A 282 -4.56 -21.27 -2.89
N ALA A 283 -4.02 -22.32 -3.52
CA ALA A 283 -3.08 -22.16 -4.63
C ALA A 283 -3.67 -21.37 -5.82
N LYS A 284 -4.94 -21.59 -6.16
CA LYS A 284 -5.65 -20.81 -7.21
C LYS A 284 -5.75 -19.33 -6.83
N ILE A 285 -6.08 -19.02 -5.57
CA ILE A 285 -6.13 -17.64 -5.06
C ILE A 285 -4.73 -17.01 -5.09
N ILE A 286 -3.72 -17.68 -4.55
CA ILE A 286 -2.34 -17.17 -4.54
C ILE A 286 -1.79 -16.96 -5.96
N ARG A 287 -2.23 -17.74 -6.95
CA ARG A 287 -1.89 -17.53 -8.36
C ARG A 287 -2.49 -16.25 -8.93
N LEU A 288 -3.71 -15.87 -8.51
CA LEU A 288 -4.33 -14.59 -8.89
C LEU A 288 -3.59 -13.42 -8.22
N ILE A 289 -3.29 -13.54 -6.92
CA ILE A 289 -2.49 -12.56 -6.17
C ILE A 289 -1.12 -12.36 -6.83
N ALA A 290 -0.38 -13.45 -7.10
CA ALA A 290 0.95 -13.36 -7.71
C ALA A 290 0.94 -12.74 -9.13
N ARG A 291 -0.18 -12.84 -9.84
CA ARG A 291 -0.37 -12.18 -11.14
C ARG A 291 -0.55 -10.67 -10.99
N ASP A 292 -1.25 -10.24 -9.94
CA ASP A 292 -1.39 -8.82 -9.59
C ASP A 292 -0.05 -8.26 -9.06
N GLU A 293 0.66 -9.00 -8.20
CA GLU A 293 1.97 -8.59 -7.66
C GLU A 293 3.02 -8.35 -8.75
N ALA A 294 2.94 -9.07 -9.86
CA ALA A 294 3.80 -8.83 -11.01
C ALA A 294 3.61 -7.41 -11.59
N LEU A 295 2.39 -6.87 -11.53
CA LEU A 295 2.10 -5.49 -11.93
C LEU A 295 2.56 -4.49 -10.86
N HIS A 296 2.33 -4.79 -9.58
CA HIS A 296 2.72 -3.93 -8.45
C HIS A 296 4.24 -3.68 -8.45
N LEU A 297 5.03 -4.76 -8.48
CA LEU A 297 6.49 -4.66 -8.55
C LEU A 297 6.99 -4.00 -9.85
N THR A 298 6.26 -4.15 -10.95
CA THR A 298 6.60 -3.47 -12.21
C THR A 298 6.40 -1.97 -12.05
N GLY A 299 5.29 -1.54 -11.43
CA GLY A 299 5.03 -0.15 -11.10
C GLY A 299 6.13 0.48 -10.26
N THR A 300 6.50 -0.14 -9.14
CA THR A 300 7.57 0.37 -8.26
C THR A 300 8.93 0.40 -8.96
N GLN A 301 9.28 -0.61 -9.75
CA GLN A 301 10.53 -0.62 -10.51
C GLN A 301 10.58 0.51 -11.53
N HIS A 302 9.47 0.81 -12.23
CA HIS A 302 9.41 1.93 -13.15
C HIS A 302 9.58 3.27 -12.43
N ILE A 303 8.88 3.48 -11.30
CA ILE A 303 9.03 4.70 -10.49
C ILE A 303 10.49 4.89 -10.06
N LEU A 304 11.11 3.86 -9.46
CA LEU A 304 12.49 3.92 -8.98
C LEU A 304 13.50 4.16 -10.11
N ASN A 305 13.31 3.48 -11.25
CA ASN A 305 14.18 3.64 -12.41
C ASN A 305 14.07 5.03 -13.05
N ILE A 306 12.86 5.59 -13.12
CA ILE A 306 12.62 6.97 -13.60
C ILE A 306 13.29 7.97 -12.64
N MET A 307 13.07 7.85 -11.33
CA MET A 307 13.68 8.70 -10.30
C MET A 307 15.20 8.70 -10.39
N ARG A 308 15.84 7.51 -10.37
CA ARG A 308 17.31 7.42 -10.38
C ARG A 308 17.93 7.88 -11.70
N SER A 309 17.18 7.85 -12.80
CA SER A 309 17.66 8.32 -14.10
C SER A 309 17.82 9.85 -14.16
N GLY A 310 17.12 10.58 -13.27
CA GLY A 310 17.11 12.05 -13.25
C GLY A 310 16.33 12.71 -14.38
N HIS A 311 15.65 11.94 -15.24
CA HIS A 311 14.83 12.49 -16.33
C HIS A 311 13.56 13.19 -15.83
N ASP A 312 12.97 12.70 -14.75
CA ASP A 312 11.76 13.28 -14.15
C ASP A 312 12.10 14.45 -13.23
N ASP A 313 13.08 14.23 -12.34
CA ASP A 313 13.62 15.24 -11.44
C ASP A 313 15.12 14.92 -11.16
N PRO A 314 16.05 15.82 -11.55
CA PRO A 314 17.50 15.63 -11.38
C PRO A 314 17.94 15.46 -9.91
N GLU A 315 17.16 15.95 -8.95
CA GLU A 315 17.48 15.80 -7.54
C GLU A 315 17.43 14.33 -7.09
N PHE A 316 16.46 13.56 -7.60
CA PHE A 316 16.38 12.12 -7.30
C PHE A 316 17.58 11.33 -7.81
N ALA A 317 18.17 11.69 -8.95
CA ALA A 317 19.40 11.04 -9.43
C ALA A 317 20.60 11.28 -8.49
N THR A 318 20.59 12.40 -7.77
CA THR A 318 21.62 12.68 -6.76
C THR A 318 21.34 11.93 -5.48
N ILE A 319 20.10 11.99 -4.98
CA ILE A 319 19.64 11.22 -3.81
C ILE A 319 19.90 9.73 -3.99
N ALA A 320 19.50 9.16 -5.13
CA ALA A 320 19.64 7.73 -5.44
C ALA A 320 21.10 7.26 -5.36
N ARG A 321 22.06 8.09 -5.80
CA ARG A 321 23.50 7.80 -5.68
C ARG A 321 23.99 7.91 -4.24
N GLU A 322 23.51 8.92 -3.50
CA GLU A 322 23.88 9.12 -2.10
C GLU A 322 23.40 7.96 -1.20
N VAL A 323 22.19 7.44 -1.45
CA VAL A 323 21.61 6.35 -0.67
C VAL A 323 21.77 4.97 -1.30
N GLU A 324 22.59 4.82 -2.35
CA GLU A 324 22.77 3.54 -3.05
C GLU A 324 23.19 2.41 -2.10
N GLN A 325 24.16 2.67 -1.23
CA GLN A 325 24.63 1.70 -0.23
C GLN A 325 23.53 1.38 0.80
N GLN A 326 22.79 2.40 1.25
CA GLN A 326 21.66 2.19 2.16
C GLN A 326 20.58 1.30 1.51
N CYS A 327 20.26 1.53 0.24
CA CYS A 327 19.32 0.69 -0.50
C CYS A 327 19.85 -0.74 -0.66
N PHE A 328 21.13 -0.91 -0.98
CA PHE A 328 21.77 -2.23 -1.03
C PHE A 328 21.62 -2.98 0.30
N ASP A 329 21.92 -2.32 1.42
CA ASP A 329 21.80 -2.90 2.74
C ASP A 329 20.34 -3.24 3.09
N MET A 330 19.36 -2.39 2.72
CA MET A 330 17.92 -2.69 2.89
C MET A 330 17.52 -4.01 2.19
N PHE A 331 17.94 -4.22 0.95
CA PHE A 331 17.66 -5.46 0.22
C PHE A 331 18.32 -6.68 0.87
N ARG A 332 19.59 -6.55 1.27
CA ARG A 332 20.32 -7.63 1.94
C ARG A 332 19.66 -7.98 3.28
N ASP A 333 19.33 -6.97 4.08
CA ASP A 333 18.77 -7.15 5.41
C ASP A 333 17.37 -7.77 5.34
N ALA A 334 16.56 -7.39 4.35
CA ALA A 334 15.27 -8.04 4.08
C ALA A 334 15.45 -9.51 3.67
N ALA A 335 16.43 -9.84 2.83
CA ALA A 335 16.75 -11.22 2.50
C ALA A 335 17.15 -12.03 3.75
N GLU A 336 17.97 -11.46 4.64
CA GLU A 336 18.34 -12.11 5.89
C GLU A 336 17.14 -12.26 6.85
N GLN A 337 16.18 -11.34 6.84
CA GLN A 337 14.93 -11.50 7.58
C GLN A 337 14.09 -12.66 7.05
N GLU A 338 13.95 -12.81 5.72
CA GLU A 338 13.21 -13.93 5.13
C GLU A 338 13.93 -15.28 5.36
N LYS A 339 15.26 -15.30 5.43
CA LYS A 339 16.02 -16.49 5.85
C LYS A 339 15.77 -16.85 7.32
N ARG A 340 15.74 -15.85 8.22
CA ARG A 340 15.35 -16.07 9.63
C ARG A 340 13.89 -16.49 9.77
N TRP A 341 13.01 -16.01 8.90
CA TRP A 341 11.64 -16.50 8.86
C TRP A 341 11.58 -17.98 8.53
N ALA A 342 12.43 -18.48 7.65
CA ALA A 342 12.53 -19.91 7.36
C ALA A 342 12.89 -20.74 8.61
N ASP A 343 13.73 -20.22 9.53
CA ASP A 343 14.01 -20.87 10.82
C ASP A 343 12.73 -21.07 11.64
N TYR A 344 11.90 -20.04 11.74
CA TYR A 344 10.62 -20.12 12.45
C TYR A 344 9.62 -21.03 11.73
N LEU A 345 9.58 -20.95 10.40
CA LEU A 345 8.64 -21.69 9.58
C LEU A 345 8.87 -23.21 9.69
N PHE A 346 10.14 -23.64 9.67
CA PHE A 346 10.53 -25.05 9.69
C PHE A 346 11.01 -25.56 11.05
N LYS A 347 10.72 -24.84 12.14
CA LYS A 347 11.21 -25.14 13.50
C LYS A 347 10.84 -26.56 14.00
N ASP A 348 9.68 -27.07 13.56
CA ASP A 348 9.12 -28.37 13.98
C ASP A 348 9.18 -29.44 12.88
N GLY A 349 9.80 -29.12 11.73
CA GLY A 349 9.87 -30.01 10.57
C GLY A 349 9.80 -29.25 9.24
N SER A 350 10.22 -29.91 8.16
CA SER A 350 10.10 -29.43 6.78
C SER A 350 9.05 -30.23 6.00
N MET A 351 8.78 -29.84 4.76
CA MET A 351 7.85 -30.58 3.88
C MET A 351 8.53 -31.02 2.59
N ILE A 352 7.94 -32.00 1.89
CA ILE A 352 8.45 -32.46 0.60
C ILE A 352 8.50 -31.26 -0.37
N GLY A 353 9.67 -31.05 -0.98
CA GLY A 353 9.90 -29.98 -1.95
C GLY A 353 10.25 -28.62 -1.34
N LEU A 354 10.14 -28.43 -0.02
CA LEU A 354 10.51 -27.17 0.62
C LEU A 354 11.06 -27.36 2.04
N ASN A 355 12.27 -26.85 2.26
CA ASN A 355 12.91 -26.78 3.56
C ASN A 355 13.63 -25.44 3.72
N LYS A 356 14.22 -25.22 4.89
CA LYS A 356 14.96 -24.00 5.22
C LYS A 356 16.04 -23.67 4.17
N ASP A 357 16.85 -24.65 3.77
CA ASP A 357 17.99 -24.42 2.88
C ASP A 357 17.54 -24.08 1.44
N ILE A 358 16.52 -24.77 0.94
CA ILE A 358 15.92 -24.50 -0.38
C ILE A 358 15.28 -23.12 -0.39
N LEU A 359 14.53 -22.76 0.65
CA LEU A 359 13.90 -21.45 0.74
C LEU A 359 14.93 -20.33 0.85
N ALA A 360 16.01 -20.54 1.62
CA ALA A 360 17.11 -19.58 1.71
C ALA A 360 17.81 -19.36 0.36
N GLN A 361 18.05 -20.43 -0.41
CA GLN A 361 18.59 -20.31 -1.77
C GLN A 361 17.64 -19.53 -2.68
N TYR A 362 16.32 -19.74 -2.54
CA TYR A 362 15.33 -19.02 -3.35
C TYR A 362 15.29 -17.53 -2.99
N VAL A 363 15.37 -17.20 -1.69
CA VAL A 363 15.49 -15.81 -1.20
C VAL A 363 16.69 -15.11 -1.84
N GLU A 364 17.87 -15.75 -1.84
CA GLU A 364 19.07 -15.16 -2.45
C GLU A 364 18.91 -14.95 -3.97
N TYR A 365 18.37 -15.97 -4.65
CA TYR A 365 18.12 -15.94 -6.09
C TYR A 365 17.17 -14.81 -6.48
N ILE A 366 16.00 -14.71 -5.84
CA ILE A 366 15.02 -13.67 -6.17
C ILE A 366 15.54 -12.28 -5.80
N THR A 367 16.24 -12.15 -4.67
CA THR A 367 16.82 -10.87 -4.24
C THR A 367 17.78 -10.30 -5.28
N ASN A 368 18.69 -11.12 -5.83
CA ASN A 368 19.62 -10.67 -6.87
C ASN A 368 18.91 -10.15 -8.14
N ILE A 369 17.85 -10.83 -8.56
CA ILE A 369 17.05 -10.43 -9.72
C ILE A 369 16.41 -9.07 -9.45
N ARG A 370 15.79 -8.90 -8.26
CA ARG A 370 15.07 -7.66 -7.93
C ARG A 370 16.02 -6.48 -7.71
N MET A 371 17.18 -6.70 -7.08
CA MET A 371 18.23 -5.68 -6.98
C MET A 371 18.67 -5.20 -8.35
N SER A 372 18.94 -6.13 -9.27
CA SER A 372 19.39 -5.80 -10.63
C SER A 372 18.33 -4.99 -11.40
N ALA A 373 17.04 -5.31 -11.21
CA ALA A 373 15.92 -4.62 -11.85
C ALA A 373 15.80 -3.12 -11.47
N VAL A 374 16.30 -2.75 -10.28
CA VAL A 374 16.35 -1.35 -9.82
C VAL A 374 17.76 -0.73 -9.91
N GLY A 375 18.69 -1.41 -10.58
CA GLY A 375 20.04 -0.91 -10.83
C GLY A 375 21.06 -1.12 -9.71
N LEU A 376 20.75 -1.93 -8.70
CA LEU A 376 21.68 -2.31 -7.63
C LEU A 376 22.51 -3.53 -8.05
N LYS A 377 23.72 -3.64 -7.50
CA LYS A 377 24.56 -4.84 -7.69
C LYS A 377 23.96 -6.03 -6.92
N PRO A 378 24.03 -7.26 -7.45
CA PRO A 378 23.60 -8.45 -6.74
C PRO A 378 24.33 -8.64 -5.40
N ALA A 379 23.61 -8.95 -4.32
CA ALA A 379 24.19 -9.18 -3.00
C ALA A 379 24.73 -10.61 -2.81
N PHE A 380 24.25 -11.59 -3.58
CA PHE A 380 24.58 -13.01 -3.41
C PHE A 380 25.21 -13.62 -4.67
N PRO A 381 26.52 -13.43 -4.93
CA PRO A 381 27.16 -13.79 -6.20
C PRO A 381 27.00 -15.25 -6.67
N ASN A 382 26.76 -16.16 -5.74
CA ASN A 382 26.62 -17.60 -6.01
C ASN A 382 25.18 -18.01 -6.39
N ALA A 383 24.18 -17.19 -6.08
CA ALA A 383 22.77 -17.48 -6.34
C ALA A 383 22.36 -17.06 -7.77
N LYS A 384 22.76 -17.87 -8.75
CA LYS A 384 22.53 -17.58 -10.19
C LYS A 384 21.36 -18.36 -10.81
N ASN A 385 21.03 -19.52 -10.26
CA ASN A 385 20.02 -20.42 -10.81
C ASN A 385 18.81 -20.49 -9.88
N ASN A 386 17.61 -20.67 -10.46
CA ASN A 386 16.40 -20.88 -9.66
C ASN A 386 16.49 -22.25 -8.95
N PRO A 387 16.50 -22.31 -7.60
CA PRO A 387 16.56 -23.57 -6.87
C PRO A 387 15.23 -24.35 -6.87
N ILE A 388 14.12 -23.70 -7.25
CA ILE A 388 12.78 -24.30 -7.33
C ILE A 388 12.12 -24.01 -8.70
N PRO A 389 12.62 -24.59 -9.82
CA PRO A 389 12.13 -24.27 -11.16
C PRO A 389 10.62 -24.50 -11.37
N TRP A 390 10.01 -25.41 -10.59
CA TRP A 390 8.58 -25.72 -10.63
C TRP A 390 7.70 -24.50 -10.29
N ILE A 391 8.21 -23.51 -9.53
CA ILE A 391 7.45 -22.31 -9.15
C ILE A 391 7.03 -21.47 -10.37
N ASN A 392 7.80 -21.55 -11.46
CA ASN A 392 7.53 -20.79 -12.68
C ASN A 392 6.18 -21.17 -13.32
N THR A 393 5.73 -22.42 -13.14
CA THR A 393 4.42 -22.89 -13.64
C THR A 393 3.27 -22.11 -12.98
N TRP A 394 3.45 -21.75 -11.71
CA TRP A 394 2.46 -21.04 -10.91
C TRP A 394 2.52 -19.53 -11.11
N LEU A 395 3.71 -18.98 -11.35
CA LEU A 395 3.93 -17.54 -11.55
C LEU A 395 3.68 -17.07 -12.99
N ALA A 396 3.42 -17.99 -13.94
CA ALA A 396 3.13 -17.64 -15.32
C ALA A 396 1.70 -17.04 -15.47
N SER A 397 1.63 -15.75 -15.78
CA SER A 397 0.38 -14.97 -15.88
C SER A 397 -0.45 -15.27 -17.13
N ASP A 398 0.17 -15.64 -18.25
CA ASP A 398 -0.50 -15.80 -19.56
C ASP A 398 -1.50 -16.97 -19.63
N THR A 399 -1.50 -17.84 -18.62
CA THR A 399 -2.38 -19.02 -18.54
C THR A 399 -3.59 -18.82 -17.63
N VAL A 400 -3.80 -17.60 -17.12
CA VAL A 400 -4.94 -17.23 -16.25
C VAL A 400 -5.83 -16.23 -16.98
N GLN A 401 -6.40 -16.62 -18.11
CA GLN A 401 -7.57 -15.94 -18.66
C GLN A 401 -8.82 -16.62 -18.10
N VAL A 402 -9.47 -15.97 -17.14
CA VAL A 402 -10.83 -16.35 -16.75
C VAL A 402 -11.75 -15.45 -17.57
N ALA A 403 -12.29 -15.98 -18.66
CA ALA A 403 -13.34 -15.29 -19.38
C ALA A 403 -14.55 -15.14 -18.43
N PRO A 404 -15.15 -13.95 -18.27
CA PRO A 404 -16.26 -13.70 -17.34
C PRO A 404 -17.54 -14.53 -17.58
N GLN A 405 -17.56 -15.36 -18.64
CA GLN A 405 -18.73 -16.14 -19.06
C GLN A 405 -18.67 -17.61 -18.65
N GLU A 406 -17.55 -18.11 -18.11
CA GLU A 406 -17.39 -19.54 -17.76
C GLU A 406 -17.45 -19.85 -16.25
N VAL A 407 -17.74 -18.85 -15.40
CA VAL A 407 -18.02 -19.13 -13.99
C VAL A 407 -19.51 -19.45 -13.88
N GLU A 408 -19.85 -20.72 -13.67
CA GLU A 408 -21.18 -21.07 -13.16
C GLU A 408 -21.44 -20.20 -11.92
N LEU A 409 -22.43 -19.32 -12.02
CA LEU A 409 -22.87 -18.43 -10.95
C LEU A 409 -23.25 -19.26 -9.70
N SER A 410 -22.29 -19.55 -8.83
CA SER A 410 -22.50 -20.08 -7.47
C SER A 410 -23.11 -19.02 -6.53
N SER A 411 -23.82 -18.04 -7.08
CA SER A 411 -24.54 -16.96 -6.39
C SER A 411 -25.72 -17.42 -5.51
N TYR A 412 -25.81 -18.71 -5.17
CA TYR A 412 -26.84 -19.27 -4.28
C TYR A 412 -26.31 -19.93 -3.00
N LEU A 413 -25.05 -19.70 -2.62
CA LEU A 413 -24.56 -20.06 -1.28
C LEU A 413 -23.89 -18.84 -0.64
N VAL A 414 -24.73 -17.84 -0.33
CA VAL A 414 -24.40 -16.85 0.70
C VAL A 414 -24.31 -17.64 2.01
N GLY A 415 -23.09 -18.03 2.39
CA GLY A 415 -22.75 -18.59 3.70
C GLY A 415 -22.85 -17.53 4.80
N GLN A 416 -24.06 -17.01 4.99
CA GLN A 416 -24.56 -16.50 6.26
C GLN A 416 -25.35 -17.63 6.92
N ILE A 417 -24.64 -18.67 7.34
CA ILE A 417 -25.14 -19.53 8.39
C ILE A 417 -24.36 -19.08 9.61
N ASP A 418 -25.05 -18.41 10.54
CA ASP A 418 -24.54 -18.23 11.90
C ASP A 418 -24.11 -19.62 12.39
N ALA A 419 -22.82 -19.78 12.69
CA ALA A 419 -22.27 -21.04 13.18
C ALA A 419 -22.59 -21.26 14.68
N GLU A 420 -23.46 -20.43 15.25
CA GLU A 420 -23.99 -20.58 16.61
C GLU A 420 -25.42 -21.06 16.52
N VAL A 421 -25.61 -22.38 16.48
CA VAL A 421 -26.91 -22.99 16.78
C VAL A 421 -27.02 -23.06 18.30
N SER A 422 -27.90 -22.26 18.91
CA SER A 422 -28.21 -22.38 20.33
C SER A 422 -29.22 -23.50 20.54
N ALA A 423 -29.16 -24.16 21.70
CA ALA A 423 -30.14 -25.21 22.03
C ALA A 423 -31.59 -24.67 22.11
N ASP A 424 -31.76 -23.36 22.24
CA ASP A 424 -33.08 -22.71 22.30
C ASP A 424 -33.77 -22.60 20.93
N ASP A 425 -33.02 -22.70 19.82
CA ASP A 425 -33.54 -22.62 18.45
C ASP A 425 -34.29 -23.90 18.01
N LEU A 426 -34.24 -24.96 18.82
CA LEU A 426 -34.89 -26.25 18.56
C LEU A 426 -36.17 -26.48 19.38
N ASN A 427 -36.58 -25.52 20.22
CA ASN A 427 -37.72 -25.68 21.12
C ASN A 427 -39.10 -25.63 20.43
N ASP A 428 -39.18 -25.19 19.17
CA ASP A 428 -40.45 -25.07 18.43
C ASP A 428 -40.78 -26.28 17.54
N PHE A 429 -40.00 -27.37 17.60
CA PHE A 429 -40.32 -28.62 16.90
C PHE A 429 -40.85 -29.66 17.90
N GLU A 430 -42.18 -29.74 18.04
CA GLU A 430 -42.82 -30.93 18.61
C GLU A 430 -42.85 -32.05 17.55
N LEU A 431 -42.44 -33.26 17.97
CA LEU A 431 -42.28 -34.48 17.15
C LEU A 431 -43.59 -35.04 16.57
#